data_AF-A0A367RVX1-F1
#
_entry.id   AF-A0A367RVX1-F1
#
_cell.length_a   1.000
_cell.length_b   1.000
_cell.length_c   1.000
_cell.angle_alpha   90.00
_cell.angle_beta   90.00
_cell.angle_gamma   90.00
#
_symmetry.space_group_name_H-M   'P 1'
#
loop_
_entity.id
_entity.type
_entity.pdbx_description
1 polymer ?
#
loop_
_entity_poly.entity_id
_entity_poly.type
_entity_poly.pdbx_seq_one_letter_code
_entity_poly.pdbx_strand_id
1 'polypeptide(L)'
;MEPVNFSEVIAQTDVEMQRLGWTIYQGREHLIKNYGKRSRTLLTHEKLHEFLQYLVSQPTPTLHEVLIAKINFEIERLWWTEEEAWEHLKKTYGKRSRF
;
A
#
# COMPACT_ATOMS: atom_id res chain seq x y z
N MET A 1 -13.44 19.34 -20.35
CA MET A 1 -12.60 18.72 -19.31
C MET A 1 -13.26 17.41 -18.95
N GLU A 2 -12.62 16.29 -19.27
CA GLU A 2 -13.14 14.99 -18.82
C GLU A 2 -13.09 14.96 -17.29
N PRO A 3 -14.15 14.48 -16.61
CA PRO A 3 -14.10 14.31 -15.16
C PRO A 3 -12.97 13.32 -14.90
N VAL A 4 -11.87 13.79 -14.28
CA VAL A 4 -10.76 12.91 -13.89
C VAL A 4 -11.38 11.73 -13.16
N ASN A 5 -11.32 10.56 -13.79
CA ASN A 5 -12.17 9.47 -13.39
C ASN A 5 -11.59 8.92 -12.10
N PHE A 6 -12.31 9.04 -10.99
CA PHE A 6 -11.83 8.58 -9.68
C PHE A 6 -11.36 7.12 -9.73
N SER A 7 -11.98 6.30 -10.57
CA SER A 7 -11.57 4.91 -10.81
C SER A 7 -10.20 4.80 -11.51
N GLU A 8 -9.89 5.70 -12.44
CA GLU A 8 -8.61 5.75 -13.14
C GLU A 8 -7.48 6.14 -12.18
N VAL A 9 -7.70 7.14 -11.32
CA VAL A 9 -6.70 7.54 -10.32
C VAL A 9 -6.45 6.41 -9.32
N ILE A 10 -7.47 5.66 -8.91
CA ILE A 10 -7.32 4.45 -8.09
C ILE A 10 -6.46 3.41 -8.82
N ALA A 11 -6.78 3.11 -10.08
CA ALA A 11 -6.04 2.13 -10.87
C ALA A 11 -4.58 2.54 -11.06
N GLN A 12 -4.30 3.81 -11.36
CA GLN A 12 -2.93 4.31 -11.47
C GLN A 12 -2.20 4.23 -10.12
N THR A 13 -2.89 4.52 -9.01
CA THR A 13 -2.30 4.37 -7.68
C THR A 13 -1.90 2.91 -7.40
N ASP A 14 -2.68 1.92 -7.86
CA ASP A 14 -2.32 0.51 -7.77
C ASP A 14 -1.05 0.18 -8.58
N VAL A 15 -0.96 0.70 -9.81
CA VAL A 15 0.22 0.53 -10.67
C VAL A 15 1.47 1.12 -10.01
N GLU A 16 1.39 2.33 -9.48
CA GLU A 16 2.53 2.98 -8.84
C GLU A 16 2.95 2.30 -7.55
N MET A 17 1.99 1.85 -6.73
CA MET A 17 2.32 1.05 -5.54
C MET A 17 3.05 -0.25 -5.93
N GLN A 18 2.61 -0.94 -6.99
CA GLN A 18 3.28 -2.15 -7.48
C GLN A 18 4.69 -1.85 -8.01
N ARG A 19 4.88 -0.77 -8.76
CA ARG A 19 6.19 -0.33 -9.27
C ARG A 19 7.18 -0.12 -8.12
N LEU A 20 6.71 0.50 -7.03
CA LEU A 20 7.54 0.77 -5.84
C LEU A 20 7.73 -0.45 -4.94
N GLY A 21 7.10 -1.60 -5.26
CA GLY A 21 7.07 -2.75 -4.38
C GLY A 21 6.32 -2.50 -3.07
N TRP A 22 5.48 -1.46 -3.00
CA TRP A 22 4.69 -1.14 -1.83
C TRP A 22 3.62 -2.19 -1.60
N THR A 23 3.59 -2.71 -0.38
CA THR A 23 2.49 -3.56 0.09
C THR A 23 1.23 -2.73 0.33
N ILE A 24 0.08 -3.41 0.32
CA ILE A 24 -1.21 -2.79 0.71
C ILE A 24 -1.13 -2.19 2.12
N TYR A 25 -0.39 -2.83 3.02
CA TYR A 25 -0.17 -2.33 4.38
C TYR A 25 0.61 -1.02 4.39
N GLN A 26 1.74 -0.93 3.68
CA GLN A 26 2.50 0.33 3.56
C GLN A 26 1.65 1.46 2.98
N GLY A 27 0.87 1.16 1.94
CA GLY A 27 -0.10 2.12 1.39
C GLY A 27 -1.11 2.56 2.44
N ARG A 28 -1.74 1.61 3.15
CA ARG A 28 -2.72 1.90 4.21
C ARG A 28 -2.13 2.76 5.34
N GLU A 29 -0.95 2.43 5.84
CA GLU A 29 -0.27 3.18 6.90
C GLU A 29 0.04 4.60 6.44
N HIS A 30 0.50 4.78 5.19
CA HIS A 30 0.68 6.10 4.62
C HIS A 30 -0.64 6.89 4.59
N LEU A 31 -1.76 6.26 4.21
CA LEU A 31 -3.05 6.95 4.18
C LEU A 31 -3.57 7.33 5.56
N ILE A 32 -3.37 6.47 6.56
CA ILE A 32 -3.75 6.74 7.95
C ILE A 32 -2.90 7.90 8.47
N LYS A 33 -1.58 7.86 8.24
CA LYS A 33 -0.64 8.87 8.73
C LYS A 33 -0.88 10.26 8.10
N ASN A 34 -1.09 10.32 6.78
CA ASN A 34 -1.15 11.60 6.06
C ASN A 34 -2.57 12.15 5.88
N TYR A 35 -3.59 11.28 5.86
CA TYR A 35 -4.98 11.67 5.58
C TYR A 35 -5.99 11.21 6.64
N GLY A 36 -5.59 10.39 7.62
CA GLY A 36 -6.48 9.81 8.62
C GLY A 36 -7.47 8.80 8.03
N LYS A 37 -7.21 8.28 6.81
CA LYS A 37 -8.13 7.35 6.12
C LYS A 37 -7.51 5.97 5.97
N ARG A 38 -8.34 4.93 6.07
CA ARG A 38 -7.92 3.53 5.93
C ARG A 38 -7.96 3.00 4.50
N SER A 39 -8.49 3.76 3.55
CA SER A 39 -8.68 3.37 2.15
C SER A 39 -8.62 4.59 1.25
N ARG A 40 -8.05 4.40 0.05
CA ARG A 40 -8.01 5.42 -1.02
C ARG A 40 -9.40 5.82 -1.49
N THR A 41 -10.36 4.89 -1.45
CA THR A 41 -11.76 5.15 -1.78
C THR A 41 -12.46 6.08 -0.79
N LEU A 42 -11.85 6.36 0.37
CA LEU A 42 -12.35 7.31 1.36
C LEU A 42 -11.68 8.69 1.26
N LEU A 43 -10.75 8.87 0.31
CA LEU A 43 -10.12 10.16 0.06
C LEU A 43 -11.01 11.02 -0.83
N THR A 44 -10.86 12.33 -0.70
CA THR A 44 -11.35 13.26 -1.72
C THR A 44 -10.53 13.09 -2.99
N HIS A 45 -11.08 13.54 -4.12
CA HIS A 45 -10.39 13.48 -5.40
C HIS A 45 -9.00 14.14 -5.35
N GLU A 46 -8.91 15.33 -4.75
CA GLU A 46 -7.66 16.08 -4.54
C GLU A 46 -6.63 15.27 -3.73
N LYS A 47 -7.03 14.71 -2.59
CA LYS A 47 -6.12 13.92 -1.73
C LYS A 47 -5.68 12.62 -2.37
N LEU A 48 -6.56 12.00 -3.17
CA LEU A 48 -6.20 10.83 -3.95
C LEU A 48 -5.16 11.19 -5.01
N HIS A 49 -5.31 12.34 -5.67
CA HIS A 49 -4.36 12.84 -6.64
C HIS A 49 -3.02 13.21 -6.00
N GLU A 50 -3.03 13.88 -4.84
CA GLU A 50 -1.81 14.14 -4.04
C GLU A 50 -1.08 12.84 -3.70
N PHE A 51 -1.81 11.81 -3.28
CA PHE A 51 -1.22 10.52 -2.98
C PHE A 51 -0.59 9.88 -4.22
N LEU A 52 -1.28 9.92 -5.37
CA LEU A 52 -0.72 9.45 -6.62
C LEU A 52 0.54 10.22 -7.01
N GLN A 53 0.53 11.55 -6.93
CA GLN A 53 1.70 12.38 -7.21
C GLN A 53 2.87 12.05 -6.30
N TYR A 54 2.62 11.82 -5.02
CA TYR A 54 3.62 11.36 -4.08
C TYR A 54 4.27 10.05 -4.55
N LEU A 55 3.49 9.04 -4.94
CA LEU A 55 4.04 7.77 -5.44
C LEU A 55 4.83 7.94 -6.74
N VAL A 56 4.31 8.71 -7.70
CA VAL A 56 4.99 8.99 -8.97
C VAL A 56 6.32 9.71 -8.76
N SER A 57 6.39 10.63 -7.79
CA SER A 57 7.64 11.34 -7.45
C SER A 57 8.71 10.46 -6.80
N GLN A 58 8.36 9.24 -6.34
CA GLN A 58 9.34 8.32 -5.79
C GLN A 58 10.20 7.72 -6.92
N PRO A 59 11.53 7.65 -6.74
CA PRO A 59 12.40 7.02 -7.71
C PRO A 59 11.99 5.55 -7.92
N THR A 60 12.06 5.08 -9.17
CA THR A 60 11.84 3.66 -9.45
C THR A 60 12.99 2.85 -8.83
N PRO A 61 12.70 1.96 -7.87
CA PRO A 61 13.73 1.13 -7.27
C PRO A 61 14.31 0.19 -8.34
N THR A 62 15.58 -0.16 -8.20
CA THR A 62 16.19 -1.19 -9.02
C THR A 62 15.53 -2.54 -8.75
N LEU A 63 15.54 -3.44 -9.74
CA LEU A 63 14.99 -4.79 -9.57
C LEU A 63 15.60 -5.51 -8.35
N HIS A 64 16.88 -5.29 -8.09
CA HIS A 64 17.59 -5.85 -6.94
C HIS A 64 17.03 -5.33 -5.61
N GLU A 65 16.72 -4.03 -5.49
CA GLU A 65 16.12 -3.45 -4.28
C GLU A 65 14.71 -3.98 -4.04
N VAL A 66 13.90 -4.11 -5.09
CA VAL A 66 12.55 -4.70 -4.98
C VAL A 66 12.62 -6.17 -4.54
N LEU A 67 13.54 -6.94 -5.12
CA LEU A 67 13.74 -8.33 -4.74
C LEU A 67 14.26 -8.46 -3.32
N ILE A 68 15.22 -7.63 -2.90
CA ILE A 68 15.69 -7.60 -1.51
C ILE A 68 14.53 -7.27 -0.56
N ALA A 69 13.70 -6.28 -0.86
CA ALA A 69 12.56 -5.94 -0.01
C ALA A 69 11.57 -7.11 0.13
N LYS A 70 11.28 -7.81 -0.97
CA LYS A 70 10.44 -9.02 -0.96
C LYS A 70 11.08 -10.18 -0.19
N ILE A 71 12.39 -10.38 -0.37
CA ILE A 71 13.15 -11.42 0.33
C ILE A 71 13.21 -11.12 1.82
N ASN A 72 13.52 -9.90 2.23
CA ASN A 72 13.55 -9.50 3.64
C ASN A 72 12.18 -9.69 4.29
N PHE A 73 11.10 -9.31 3.60
CA PHE A 73 9.75 -9.55 4.08
C PHE A 73 9.45 -11.04 4.26
N GLU A 74 9.85 -11.88 3.30
CA GLU A 74 9.64 -13.33 3.40
C GLU A 74 10.53 -13.98 4.47
N ILE A 75 11.77 -13.51 4.64
CA ILE A 75 12.68 -13.95 5.71
C ILE A 75 12.11 -13.59 7.08
N GLU A 76 11.64 -12.35 7.26
CA GLU A 76 10.95 -11.94 8.48
C GLU A 76 9.75 -12.84 8.76
N ARG A 77 8.97 -13.17 7.73
CA ARG A 77 7.81 -14.06 7.84
C ARG A 77 8.17 -15.50 8.24
N LEU A 78 9.26 -16.03 7.68
CA LEU A 78 9.72 -17.41 7.94
C LEU A 78 10.31 -17.58 9.34
N TRP A 79 10.66 -16.50 10.02
CA TRP A 79 11.21 -16.52 11.39
C TRP A 79 10.16 -16.24 12.47
N TRP A 80 8.89 -16.12 12.11
CA TRP A 80 7.81 -15.96 13.08
C TRP A 80 7.33 -17.29 13.64
N THR A 81 7.01 -17.27 14.93
CA THR A 81 6.10 -18.24 15.54
C THR A 81 4.69 -18.11 14.96
N GLU A 82 3.85 -19.13 15.15
CA GLU A 82 2.46 -19.10 14.69
C GLU A 82 1.71 -17.87 15.26
N GLU A 83 1.96 -17.51 16.52
CA GLU A 83 1.37 -16.35 17.19
C GLU A 83 1.84 -15.01 16.60
N GLU A 84 3.15 -14.87 16.34
CA GLU A 84 3.71 -13.66 15.70
C GLU A 84 3.24 -13.51 14.26
N ALA A 85 3.16 -14.62 13.53
CA ALA A 85 2.60 -14.64 12.18
C ALA A 85 1.12 -14.25 12.21
N TRP A 86 0.33 -14.77 13.15
CA TRP A 86 -1.06 -14.36 13.34
C TRP A 86 -1.19 -12.89 13.73
N GLU A 87 -0.36 -12.36 14.62
CA GLU A 87 -0.38 -10.94 14.99
C GLU A 87 0.04 -10.04 13.83
N HIS A 88 1.04 -10.44 13.04
CA HIS A 88 1.40 -9.74 11.83
C HIS A 88 0.27 -9.80 10.80
N LEU A 89 -0.33 -10.97 10.56
CA LEU A 89 -1.48 -11.10 9.64
C LEU A 89 -2.67 -10.25 10.09
N LYS A 90 -2.94 -10.17 11.40
CA LYS A 90 -3.96 -9.26 11.96
C LYS A 90 -3.59 -7.79 11.75
N LYS A 91 -2.32 -7.40 11.88
CA LYS A 91 -1.88 -6.01 11.64
C LYS A 91 -1.89 -5.64 10.16
N THR A 92 -1.39 -6.52 9.31
CA THR A 92 -1.18 -6.33 7.87
C THR A 92 -2.48 -6.50 7.08
N TYR A 93 -3.31 -7.48 7.45
CA TYR A 93 -4.52 -7.87 6.72
C TYR A 93 -5.81 -7.85 7.55
N GLY A 94 -5.75 -7.47 8.83
CA GLY A 94 -6.92 -7.41 9.70
C GLY A 94 -7.94 -6.35 9.26
N LYS A 95 -8.88 -6.77 8.42
CA LYS A 95 -10.29 -6.99 8.80
C LYS A 95 -10.98 -7.90 7.79
N ARG A 96 -11.55 -9.02 8.27
CA ARG A 96 -13.00 -9.31 8.29
C ARG A 96 -13.29 -10.73 8.79
N SER A 97 -14.01 -10.83 9.91
CA SER A 97 -15.22 -11.65 9.93
C SER A 97 -16.22 -11.02 10.91
N ARG A 98 -17.26 -10.41 10.37
CA ARG A 98 -18.57 -10.31 11.01
C ARG A 98 -19.40 -11.33 10.25
N PHE A 99 -19.41 -12.55 10.75
CA PHE A 99 -20.48 -13.50 10.56
C PHE A 99 -20.91 -13.90 11.97
#